data_AF-A0A7H0JWM7-F1
#
_entry.id   AF-A0A7H0JWM7-F1
#
_cell.length_a   1.000
_cell.length_b   1.000
_cell.length_c   1.000
_cell.angle_alpha   90.00
_cell.angle_beta   90.00
_cell.angle_gamma   90.00
#
_symmetry.space_group_name_H-M   'P 1'
#
loop_
_entity.id
_entity.type
_entity.pdbx_description
1 polymer ?
#
loop_
_entity_poly.entity_id
_entity_poly.type
_entity_poly.pdbx_seq_one_letter_code
_entity_poly.pdbx_strand_id
1 'polypeptide(L)' 'MANLKPYRVTVGRGRTTILRLSEETVKRSYPDAEELKVGPEPTTPESPKPRTRTRSKAAEK' A
#
# COMPACT_ATOMS: atom_id res chain seq x y z
N MET A 1 -16.34 -14.14 15.53
CA MET A 1 -15.66 -13.13 14.69
C MET A 1 -14.58 -13.83 13.89
N ALA A 2 -14.62 -13.75 12.56
CA ALA A 2 -13.53 -14.28 11.73
C ALA A 2 -12.27 -13.45 11.99
N ASN A 3 -11.18 -14.10 12.38
CA ASN A 3 -9.90 -13.42 12.62
C ASN A 3 -9.23 -13.18 11.26
N LEU A 4 -9.45 -11.97 10.71
CA LEU A 4 -8.93 -11.58 9.39
C LEU A 4 -7.57 -10.94 9.59
N LYS A 5 -6.55 -11.52 8.97
CA LYS A 5 -5.18 -10.98 9.01
C LYS A 5 -4.89 -10.20 7.72
N PRO A 6 -4.04 -9.17 7.77
CA PRO A 6 -3.62 -8.47 6.56
C PRO A 6 -2.65 -9.34 5.75
N TYR A 7 -2.98 -9.55 4.49
CA TYR A 7 -2.16 -10.26 3.52
C TYR A 7 -1.82 -9.35 2.35
N ARG A 8 -0.59 -9.45 1.87
CA ARG A 8 -0.14 -8.87 0.61
C ARG A 8 -0.52 -9.82 -0.52
N VAL A 9 -1.43 -9.41 -1.40
CA VAL A 9 -1.88 -10.22 -2.52
C VAL A 9 -1.57 -9.53 -3.85
N THR A 10 -1.23 -10.31 -4.87
CA THR A 10 -1.05 -9.81 -6.24
C THR A 10 -2.34 -10.05 -7.02
N VAL A 11 -2.98 -8.97 -7.48
CA VAL A 11 -4.28 -8.98 -8.17
C VAL A 11 -4.14 -8.40 -9.57
N GLY A 12 -3.96 -9.27 -10.57
CA GLY A 12 -4.00 -8.92 -12.00
C GLY A 12 -2.90 -7.95 -12.46
N ARG A 13 -2.28 -8.22 -13.62
CA ARG A 13 -1.21 -7.36 -14.20
C ARG A 13 -0.10 -6.96 -13.21
N GLY A 14 0.22 -7.82 -12.24
CA GLY A 14 1.29 -7.58 -11.26
C GLY A 14 0.99 -6.50 -10.21
N ARG A 15 -0.25 -6.02 -10.07
CA ARG A 15 -0.59 -5.06 -9.01
C ARG A 15 -0.64 -5.75 -7.67
N THR A 16 0.13 -5.27 -6.72
CA THR A 16 0.10 -5.75 -5.34
C THR A 16 -0.80 -4.87 -4.48
N THR A 17 -1.68 -5.48 -3.67
CA THR A 17 -2.56 -4.78 -2.74
C THR A 17 -2.59 -5.50 -1.39
N ILE A 18 -3.08 -4.81 -0.35
CA ILE A 18 -3.20 -5.34 1.00
C ILE A 18 -4.68 -5.60 1.29
N LEU A 19 -5.04 -6.86 1.52
CA LEU A 19 -6.41 -7.26 1.89
C LEU A 19 -6.41 -7.93 3.26
N ARG A 20 -7.48 -7.72 4.03
CA ARG A 20 -7.72 -8.47 5.27
C ARG A 20 -8.51 -9.74 4.94
N LEU A 21 -7.86 -10.89 5.03
CA LEU A 21 -8.41 -12.18 4.62
C LEU A 21 -8.24 -13.21 5.74
N SER A 22 -9.06 -14.26 5.70
CA SER A 22 -8.84 -15.45 6.53
C SER A 22 -7.80 -16.36 5.89
N GLU A 23 -7.08 -17.13 6.71
CA GLU A 23 -6.09 -18.11 6.22
C GLU A 23 -6.68 -19.10 5.19
N GLU A 24 -7.93 -19.52 5.39
CA GLU A 24 -8.63 -20.37 4.40
C GLU A 24 -8.85 -19.66 3.06
N THR A 25 -9.27 -18.38 3.09
CA THR A 25 -9.52 -17.62 1.86
C THR A 25 -8.22 -17.38 1.09
N VAL A 26 -7.14 -17.10 1.82
CA VAL A 26 -5.80 -16.92 1.27
C VAL A 26 -5.32 -18.21 0.61
N LYS A 27 -5.31 -19.33 1.32
CA LYS A 27 -4.88 -20.63 0.76
C LYS A 27 -5.70 -21.04 -0.46
N ARG A 28 -6.99 -20.67 -0.50
CA ARG A 28 -7.90 -21.03 -1.61
C ARG A 28 -7.77 -20.12 -2.83
N SER A 29 -7.60 -18.81 -2.63
CA SER A 29 -7.74 -17.82 -3.71
C SER A 29 -6.43 -17.11 -4.06
N TYR A 30 -5.49 -17.06 -3.11
CA TYR A 30 -4.22 -16.34 -3.23
C TYR A 30 -3.08 -17.17 -2.61
N PRO A 31 -2.68 -18.30 -3.24
CA PRO A 31 -1.63 -19.16 -2.69
C PRO A 31 -0.27 -18.46 -2.52
N ASP A 32 0.00 -17.44 -3.36
CA ASP A 32 1.23 -16.62 -3.30
C ASP A 32 1.11 -15.41 -2.36
N ALA A 33 0.07 -15.31 -1.55
CA ALA A 33 -0.09 -14.20 -0.62
C ALA A 33 0.85 -14.32 0.58
N GLU A 34 1.49 -13.22 0.94
CA GLU A 34 2.33 -13.16 2.15
C GLU A 34 1.56 -12.51 3.31
N GLU A 35 1.58 -13.15 4.48
CA GLU A 35 1.02 -12.57 5.71
C GLU A 35 1.87 -11.36 6.11
N LEU A 36 1.25 -10.18 6.13
CA LEU A 36 1.91 -8.98 6.61
C LEU A 36 1.82 -8.96 8.14
N LYS A 37 2.94 -9.25 8.81
CA LYS A 37 3.11 -8.87 10.21
C LYS A 37 3.26 -7.35 10.26
N VAL A 38 2.13 -6.66 10.43
CA VAL A 38 2.13 -5.19 10.63
C VAL A 38 2.76 -4.88 11.98
N GLY A 39 4.08 -4.73 12.03
CA GLY A 39 4.68 -3.76 12.93
C GLY A 39 4.31 -2.35 12.45
N PRO A 40 4.36 -1.32 13.31
CA PRO A 40 4.03 0.06 12.93
C PRO A 40 5.10 0.62 12.01
N GLU A 41 5.15 0.17 10.75
CA GLU A 41 5.89 0.89 9.72
C GLU A 41 4.92 1.79 8.97
N PRO A 42 5.17 3.12 8.96
CA PRO A 42 4.35 4.03 8.20
C PRO A 42 4.55 3.67 6.73
N THR A 43 3.51 3.09 6.12
CA THR A 43 3.30 3.25 4.68
C THR A 43 3.28 4.74 4.45
N THR A 44 4.41 5.29 4.00
CA THR A 44 4.45 6.64 3.47
C THR A 44 3.44 6.60 2.32
N PRO A 45 2.27 7.26 2.41
CA PRO A 45 1.51 7.49 1.20
C PRO A 45 2.48 8.27 0.32
N GLU A 46 2.85 7.68 -0.82
CA GLU A 46 3.62 8.34 -1.84
C GLU A 46 2.92 9.67 -2.09
N SER A 47 3.46 10.72 -1.48
CA SER A 47 2.87 12.05 -1.53
C SER A 47 2.73 12.35 -3.00
N PRO A 48 1.54 12.70 -3.52
CA PRO A 48 1.46 13.18 -4.88
C PRO A 48 2.36 14.41 -4.91
N LYS A 49 3.53 14.29 -5.55
CA LYS A 49 4.51 15.38 -5.68
C LYS A 49 3.73 16.63 -6.05
N PRO A 50 3.63 17.65 -5.18
CA PRO A 50 3.02 18.89 -5.59
C PRO A 50 3.94 19.48 -6.66
N ARG A 51 3.53 19.38 -7.92
CA ARG A 51 4.23 19.98 -9.05
C ARG A 51 3.92 21.48 -9.06
N THR A 52 4.46 22.20 -8.08
CA THR A 52 4.27 23.64 -7.97
C THR A 52 5.46 24.34 -8.62
N ARG A 53 5.22 24.93 -9.80
CA ARG A 53 6.16 25.75 -10.57
C ARG A 53 6.89 26.75 -9.66
N THR A 54 8.20 26.68 -9.61
CA THR A 54 9.04 27.79 -9.16
C THR A 54 8.82 28.97 -10.11
N ARG A 55 8.09 30.00 -9.66
CA ARG A 55 8.22 31.34 -10.23
C ARG A 55 9.20 32.09 -9.35
N SER A 56 10.45 32.13 -9.78
CA SER A 56 11.43 33.08 -9.27
C SER A 56 10.91 34.50 -9.57
N LYS A 57 10.61 35.27 -8.53
CA LYS A 57 10.62 36.73 -8.65
C LYS A 57 11.40 37.28 -7.47
N ALA A 58 12.68 37.53 -7.72
CA ALA A 58 13.46 38.48 -6.97
C ALA A 58 12.70 39.83 -6.97
N ALA A 59 12.47 40.38 -5.80
CA ALA A 59 12.11 41.78 -5.64
C ALA A 59 12.96 42.33 -4.51
N GLU A 60 14.11 42.83 -4.95
CA GLU A 60 15.03 43.72 -4.25
C GLU A 60 14.38 45.12 -4.17
N LYS A 61 14.18 45.62 -2.94
CA LYS A 61 14.43 47.00 -2.45
C LYS A 61 13.62 47.31 -1.19
#